data_AF-D3AT63-F1
#
_entry.id   AF-D3AT63-F1
#
_cell.length_a   1.000
_cell.length_b   1.000
_cell.length_c   1.000
_cell.angle_alpha   90.00
_cell.angle_beta   90.00
_cell.angle_gamma   90.00
#
_symmetry.space_group_name_H-M   'P 1'
#
loop_
_entity.id
_entity.type
_entity.pdbx_description
1 polymer ?
#
loop_
_entity_poly.entity_id
_entity_poly.type
_entity_poly.pdbx_seq_one_letter_code
_entity_poly.pdbx_strand_id
1 'polypeptide(L)'
;MLENIKHKEETVIMDREILGIDHGNRQMKTANTAFLSTVTQNKVKTSNLSQILEFKGKYYSIGGSREDVDTKVDKTVDDDYYILTLASLAAELKARGKNQAAVRLATGLPPRWYESQMKAFRKYLGRERELCFRYQGEEFNV
;
A
#
# COMPACT_ATOMS: atom_id res chain seq x y z
N MET A 1 25.82 41.27 -21.30
CA MET A 1 25.90 40.24 -20.25
C MET A 1 24.47 39.92 -19.84
N LEU A 2 23.96 38.75 -20.22
CA LEU A 2 22.67 38.25 -19.73
C LEU A 2 22.99 37.36 -18.52
N GLU A 3 22.42 37.72 -17.37
CA GLU A 3 22.59 36.99 -16.12
C GLU A 3 21.91 35.62 -16.22
N ASN A 4 22.71 34.56 -16.08
CA ASN A 4 22.22 33.20 -15.93
C ASN A 4 21.57 33.05 -14.55
N ILE A 5 20.25 33.25 -14.50
CA ILE A 5 19.44 32.88 -13.34
C ILE A 5 19.40 31.34 -13.29
N LYS A 6 20.31 30.73 -12.52
CA LYS A 6 20.18 29.33 -12.13
C LYS A 6 19.01 29.23 -11.16
N HIS A 7 17.86 28.73 -11.61
CA HIS A 7 16.85 28.21 -10.70
C HIS A 7 17.49 27.08 -9.91
N LYS A 8 17.68 27.30 -8.59
CA LYS A 8 17.95 26.22 -7.65
C LYS A 8 16.72 25.32 -7.67
N GLU A 9 16.87 24.08 -8.09
CA GLU A 9 15.89 23.04 -7.80
C GLU A 9 15.78 22.94 -6.27
N GLU A 10 14.65 23.37 -5.71
CA GLU A 10 14.32 23.08 -4.33
C GLU A 10 14.14 21.57 -4.19
N THR A 11 15.09 20.93 -3.50
CA THR A 11 14.92 19.53 -3.10
C THR A 11 13.79 19.49 -2.08
N VAL A 12 12.60 19.08 -2.49
CA VAL A 12 11.50 18.79 -1.58
C VAL A 12 11.92 17.60 -0.72
N ILE A 13 12.27 17.86 0.54
CA ILE A 13 12.57 16.80 1.50
C ILE A 13 11.22 16.18 1.89
N MET A 14 10.88 15.03 1.31
CA MET A 14 9.74 14.25 1.79
C MET A 14 9.99 13.79 3.22
N ASP A 15 8.99 13.96 4.07
CA ASP A 15 8.95 13.37 5.40
C ASP A 15 9.21 11.87 5.32
N ARG A 16 10.08 11.37 6.20
CA ARG A 16 10.38 9.94 6.30
C ARG A 16 9.52 9.30 7.37
N GLU A 17 8.79 8.27 6.98
CA GLU A 17 7.92 7.51 7.88
C GLU A 17 8.40 6.06 7.99
N ILE A 18 8.25 5.48 9.18
CA ILE A 18 8.35 4.04 9.36
C ILE A 18 6.93 3.51 9.57
N LEU A 19 6.51 2.59 8.70
CA LEU A 19 5.19 1.97 8.77
C LEU A 19 5.34 0.46 8.99
N GLY A 20 4.77 -0.01 10.10
CA GLY A 20 4.58 -1.43 10.37
C GLY A 20 3.28 -1.93 9.75
N ILE A 21 3.32 -3.03 9.02
CA ILE A 21 2.13 -3.71 8.49
C ILE A 21 2.19 -5.20 8.85
N ASP A 22 1.20 -5.64 9.63
CA ASP A 22 0.90 -7.05 9.86
C ASP A 22 0.05 -7.59 8.70
N HIS A 23 0.67 -8.42 7.86
CA HIS A 23 0.02 -9.05 6.71
C HIS A 23 -0.63 -10.37 7.14
N GLY A 24 -1.63 -10.26 8.01
CA GLY A 24 -2.37 -11.43 8.50
C GLY A 24 -3.24 -12.03 7.40
N ASN A 25 -3.48 -13.35 7.48
CA ASN A 25 -4.32 -14.03 6.48
C ASN A 25 -5.78 -13.59 6.53
N ARG A 26 -6.26 -13.13 7.69
CA ARG A 26 -7.64 -12.63 7.87
C ARG A 26 -7.76 -11.12 7.83
N GLN A 27 -6.76 -10.43 8.37
CA GLN A 27 -6.77 -8.97 8.47
C GLN A 27 -5.39 -8.40 8.21
N MET A 28 -5.40 -7.29 7.47
CA MET A 28 -4.30 -6.35 7.36
C MET A 28 -4.38 -5.38 8.53
N LYS A 29 -3.27 -5.14 9.23
CA LYS A 29 -3.25 -4.20 10.35
C LYS A 29 -2.03 -3.30 10.30
N THR A 30 -2.26 -2.04 10.61
CA THR A 30 -1.23 -1.02 10.87
C THR A 30 -1.38 -0.56 12.33
N ALA A 31 -0.67 0.50 12.73
CA ALA A 31 -0.81 1.06 14.07
C ALA A 31 -2.20 1.67 14.31
N ASN A 32 -2.81 2.28 13.29
CA ASN A 32 -4.07 3.02 13.41
C ASN A 32 -5.24 2.38 12.65
N THR A 33 -5.01 1.34 11.85
CA THR A 33 -6.04 0.78 10.96
C THR A 33 -6.03 -0.74 10.95
N ALA A 34 -7.21 -1.33 10.71
CA ALA A 34 -7.36 -2.75 10.47
C ALA A 34 -8.53 -2.99 9.51
N PHE A 35 -8.33 -3.88 8.55
CA PHE A 35 -9.37 -4.29 7.60
C PHE A 35 -9.16 -5.73 7.15
N LEU A 36 -10.19 -6.35 6.57
CA LEU A 36 -10.11 -7.75 6.10
C LEU A 36 -9.12 -7.88 4.94
N SER A 37 -8.38 -8.98 4.92
CA SER A 37 -7.39 -9.30 3.86
C SER A 37 -8.05 -9.79 2.58
N THR A 38 -9.09 -9.09 2.14
CA THR A 38 -9.86 -9.40 0.93
C THR A 38 -9.65 -8.29 -0.09
N VAL A 39 -9.47 -8.68 -1.34
CA VAL A 39 -9.38 -7.76 -2.46
C VAL A 39 -10.15 -8.32 -3.64
N THR A 40 -10.87 -7.45 -4.35
CA THR A 40 -11.57 -7.83 -5.57
C THR A 40 -11.31 -6.78 -6.63
N GLN A 41 -10.75 -7.20 -7.78
CA GLN A 41 -10.56 -6.29 -8.90
C GLN A 41 -11.91 -6.03 -9.59
N ASN A 42 -12.26 -4.75 -9.73
CA ASN A 42 -13.47 -4.32 -10.41
C ASN A 42 -13.18 -4.00 -11.88
N LYS A 43 -14.13 -4.32 -12.76
CA LYS A 43 -14.04 -3.98 -14.20
C LYS A 43 -14.25 -2.48 -14.46
N VAL A 44 -15.03 -1.83 -13.62
CA VAL A 44 -15.40 -0.40 -13.74
C VAL A 44 -15.28 0.28 -12.39
N LYS A 45 -15.05 1.60 -12.42
CA LYS A 45 -15.05 2.43 -11.22
C LYS A 45 -16.46 2.48 -10.62
N THR A 46 -16.57 2.25 -9.31
CA THR A 46 -17.83 2.39 -8.58
C THR A 46 -18.06 3.85 -8.18
N SER A 47 -19.33 4.23 -7.96
CA SER A 47 -19.67 5.56 -7.45
C SER A 47 -19.26 5.76 -5.99
N ASN A 48 -19.43 4.73 -5.16
CA ASN A 48 -18.92 4.72 -3.79
C ASN A 48 -17.43 4.34 -3.79
N LEU A 49 -16.58 5.26 -3.34
CA LEU A 49 -15.13 5.08 -3.29
C LEU A 49 -14.59 4.67 -1.92
N SER A 50 -15.42 4.59 -0.88
CA SER A 50 -14.99 4.39 0.53
C SER A 50 -14.06 3.20 0.79
N GLN A 51 -14.02 2.21 -0.09
CA GLN A 51 -13.14 1.06 0.00
C GLN A 51 -12.44 0.76 -1.33
N ILE A 52 -12.29 1.78 -2.19
CA ILE A 52 -11.71 1.61 -3.52
C ILE A 52 -10.27 2.09 -3.54
N LEU A 53 -9.37 1.21 -3.98
CA LEU A 53 -8.03 1.54 -4.41
C LEU A 53 -7.99 1.66 -5.94
N GLU A 54 -7.37 2.71 -6.45
CA GLU A 54 -7.09 2.92 -7.87
C GLU A 54 -5.57 2.83 -8.08
N PHE A 55 -5.12 1.87 -8.88
CA PHE A 55 -3.70 1.67 -9.16
C PHE A 55 -3.50 1.17 -10.58
N LYS A 56 -2.60 1.81 -11.33
CA LYS A 56 -2.27 1.46 -12.74
C LYS A 56 -3.50 1.28 -13.64
N GLY A 57 -4.46 2.20 -13.54
CA GLY A 57 -5.68 2.19 -14.34
C GLY A 57 -6.69 1.10 -13.97
N LYS A 58 -6.48 0.38 -12.87
CA LYS A 58 -7.39 -0.64 -12.34
C LYS A 58 -8.02 -0.19 -11.03
N TYR A 59 -9.16 -0.79 -10.71
CA TYR A 59 -9.95 -0.50 -9.51
C TYR A 59 -10.06 -1.74 -8.65
N TYR A 60 -9.87 -1.60 -7.34
CA TYR A 60 -9.88 -2.71 -6.39
C TYR A 60 -10.77 -2.37 -5.20
N SER A 61 -11.75 -3.21 -4.93
CA SER A 61 -12.48 -3.21 -3.65
C SER A 61 -11.59 -3.84 -2.58
N ILE A 62 -11.42 -3.14 -1.46
CA ILE A 62 -10.59 -3.56 -0.33
C ILE A 62 -11.47 -3.92 0.85
N GLY A 63 -11.24 -5.09 1.44
CA GLY A 63 -12.13 -5.67 2.44
C GLY A 63 -13.32 -6.37 1.79
N GLY A 64 -14.43 -6.49 2.53
CA GLY A 64 -15.59 -7.27 2.10
C GLY A 64 -16.22 -8.01 3.27
N SER A 65 -16.71 -9.22 3.01
CA SER A 65 -17.25 -10.11 4.03
C SER A 65 -16.18 -11.07 4.57
N ARG A 66 -16.44 -11.74 5.70
CA ARG A 66 -15.48 -12.70 6.28
C ARG A 66 -15.41 -13.99 5.45
N GLU A 67 -16.49 -14.28 4.74
CA GLU A 67 -16.67 -15.43 3.88
C GLU A 67 -15.79 -15.31 2.62
N ASP A 68 -15.45 -14.09 2.21
CA ASP A 68 -14.61 -13.80 1.04
C ASP A 68 -13.10 -13.89 1.33
N VAL A 69 -12.69 -14.18 2.56
CA VAL A 69 -11.27 -14.20 2.94
C VAL A 69 -10.58 -15.43 2.38
N ASP A 70 -9.82 -15.25 1.31
CA ASP A 70 -8.95 -16.28 0.74
C ASP A 70 -7.60 -16.36 1.48
N THR A 71 -7.34 -17.51 2.11
CA THR A 71 -6.11 -17.72 2.89
C THR A 71 -4.99 -18.28 2.03
N LYS A 72 -4.04 -17.40 1.68
CA LYS A 72 -2.86 -17.76 0.90
C LYS A 72 -1.68 -18.13 1.81
N VAL A 73 -1.07 -19.29 1.55
CA VAL A 73 0.15 -19.73 2.25
C VAL A 73 1.36 -18.92 1.81
N ASP A 74 1.51 -18.73 0.50
CA ASP A 74 2.49 -17.84 -0.08
C ASP A 74 1.78 -16.56 -0.54
N LYS A 75 2.17 -15.44 0.06
CA LYS A 75 1.56 -14.12 -0.18
C LYS A 75 2.07 -13.44 -1.45
N THR A 76 2.97 -14.09 -2.18
CA THR A 76 3.60 -13.55 -3.40
C THR A 76 3.10 -14.22 -4.67
N VAL A 77 2.13 -15.15 -4.56
CA VAL A 77 1.58 -15.92 -5.70
C VAL A 77 0.86 -15.04 -6.72
N ASP A 78 0.29 -13.93 -6.26
CA ASP A 78 -0.37 -12.91 -7.06
C ASP A 78 -0.22 -11.53 -6.41
N ASP A 79 -0.91 -10.53 -6.94
CA ASP A 79 -0.77 -9.13 -6.54
C ASP A 79 -1.69 -8.73 -5.38
N ASP A 80 -2.46 -9.65 -4.79
CA ASP A 80 -3.46 -9.29 -3.79
C ASP A 80 -2.84 -8.63 -2.56
N TYR A 81 -1.76 -9.22 -2.01
CA TYR A 81 -1.08 -8.63 -0.86
C TYR A 81 -0.34 -7.34 -1.20
N TYR A 82 0.05 -7.13 -2.46
CA TYR A 82 0.60 -5.86 -2.92
C TYR A 82 -0.48 -4.78 -2.88
N ILE A 83 -1.66 -5.06 -3.44
CA ILE A 83 -2.80 -4.15 -3.45
C ILE A 83 -3.28 -3.85 -2.01
N LEU A 84 -3.34 -4.87 -1.16
CA LEU A 84 -3.64 -4.71 0.27
C LEU A 84 -2.58 -3.88 1.01
N THR A 85 -1.30 -3.96 0.59
CA THR A 85 -0.22 -3.12 1.13
C THR A 85 -0.43 -1.66 0.77
N LEU A 86 -0.77 -1.34 -0.49
CA LEU A 86 -1.07 0.03 -0.91
C LEU A 86 -2.24 0.62 -0.12
N ALA A 87 -3.32 -0.15 0.07
CA ALA A 87 -4.45 0.27 0.88
C ALA A 87 -4.05 0.52 2.35
N SER A 88 -3.21 -0.35 2.92
CA SER A 88 -2.68 -0.18 4.29
C SER A 88 -1.80 1.07 4.44
N LEU A 89 -0.94 1.33 3.45
CA LEU A 89 -0.10 2.53 3.41
C LEU A 89 -0.97 3.80 3.38
N ALA A 90 -1.94 3.86 2.47
CA ALA A 90 -2.84 5.02 2.39
C ALA A 90 -3.67 5.20 3.65
N ALA A 91 -4.26 4.13 4.19
CA ALA A 91 -5.08 4.21 5.39
C ALA A 91 -4.28 4.70 6.61
N GLU A 92 -3.06 4.19 6.80
CA GLU A 92 -2.18 4.60 7.90
C GLU A 92 -1.66 6.04 7.71
N LEU A 93 -1.23 6.42 6.49
CA LEU A 93 -0.80 7.80 6.22
C LEU A 93 -1.95 8.77 6.44
N LYS A 94 -3.15 8.46 5.96
CA LYS A 94 -4.36 9.26 6.19
C LYS A 94 -4.67 9.41 7.68
N ALA A 95 -4.56 8.34 8.46
CA ALA A 95 -4.72 8.40 9.91
C ALA A 95 -3.67 9.28 10.60
N ARG A 96 -2.48 9.41 10.01
CA ARG A 96 -1.41 10.34 10.43
C ARG A 96 -1.55 11.75 9.85
N GLY A 97 -2.62 12.04 9.10
CA GLY A 97 -2.84 13.34 8.44
C GLY A 97 -1.90 13.61 7.26
N LYS A 98 -1.37 12.55 6.63
CA LYS A 98 -0.45 12.63 5.48
C LYS A 98 -1.02 11.92 4.27
N ASN A 99 -0.63 12.38 3.09
CA ASN A 99 -0.87 11.70 1.82
C ASN A 99 0.43 11.47 1.02
N GLN A 100 1.56 11.98 1.52
CA GLN A 100 2.86 11.83 0.90
C GLN A 100 3.93 11.58 1.95
N ALA A 101 4.79 10.58 1.74
CA ALA A 101 5.93 10.30 2.61
C ALA A 101 6.91 9.33 1.94
N ALA A 102 8.21 9.47 2.23
CA ALA A 102 9.18 8.43 1.93
C ALA A 102 9.09 7.33 3.01
N VAL A 103 8.60 6.15 2.65
CA VAL A 103 8.27 5.11 3.62
C VAL A 103 9.35 4.04 3.73
N ARG A 104 9.77 3.74 4.97
CA ARG A 104 10.45 2.50 5.32
C ARG A 104 9.42 1.50 5.86
N LEU A 105 9.15 0.48 5.06
CA LEU A 105 8.16 -0.52 5.39
C LEU A 105 8.76 -1.63 6.28
N ALA A 106 8.10 -1.90 7.41
CA ALA A 106 8.38 -3.03 8.29
C ALA A 106 7.22 -4.04 8.16
N THR A 107 7.51 -5.23 7.65
CA THR A 107 6.47 -6.21 7.32
C THR A 107 6.52 -7.46 8.18
N GLY A 108 5.34 -7.93 8.58
CA GLY A 108 5.16 -9.20 9.29
C GLY A 108 4.81 -10.34 8.34
N LEU A 109 5.42 -11.51 8.56
CA LEU A 109 4.99 -12.79 8.00
C LEU A 109 4.69 -13.77 9.16
N PRO A 110 3.80 -14.76 8.95
CA PRO A 110 3.58 -15.81 9.94
C PRO A 110 4.91 -16.52 10.29
N PRO A 111 5.22 -16.77 11.58
CA PRO A 111 6.51 -17.33 12.00
C PRO A 111 6.88 -18.63 11.27
N ARG A 112 5.89 -19.50 11.02
CA ARG A 112 6.04 -20.77 10.32
C ARG A 112 6.66 -20.64 8.91
N TRP A 113 6.46 -19.51 8.23
CA TRP A 113 6.87 -19.30 6.84
C TRP A 113 7.91 -18.19 6.68
N TYR A 114 8.33 -17.57 7.78
CA TYR A 114 9.20 -16.39 7.74
C TYR A 114 10.53 -16.68 7.03
N GLU A 115 11.24 -17.74 7.42
CA GLU A 115 12.57 -18.03 6.88
C GLU A 115 12.56 -18.28 5.37
N SER A 116 11.56 -19.02 4.89
CA SER A 116 11.46 -19.38 3.47
C SER A 116 10.92 -18.24 2.60
N GLN A 117 10.05 -17.38 3.13
CA GLN A 117 9.35 -16.36 2.33
C GLN A 117 9.91 -14.94 2.46
N MET A 118 10.69 -14.59 3.52
CA MET A 118 11.06 -13.19 3.78
C MET A 118 11.76 -12.49 2.61
N LYS A 119 12.62 -13.20 1.88
CA LYS A 119 13.40 -12.62 0.77
C LYS A 119 12.51 -12.35 -0.44
N ALA A 120 11.66 -13.32 -0.79
CA ALA A 120 10.69 -13.18 -1.88
C ALA A 120 9.69 -12.06 -1.57
N PHE A 121 9.17 -12.04 -0.34
CA PHE A 121 8.21 -11.03 0.10
C PHE A 121 8.79 -9.61 0.10
N ARG A 122 10.04 -9.44 0.57
CA ARG A 122 10.75 -8.17 0.48
C ARG A 122 10.93 -7.70 -0.97
N LYS A 123 11.30 -8.61 -1.87
CA LYS A 123 11.46 -8.28 -3.30
C LYS A 123 10.11 -7.92 -3.94
N TYR A 124 9.06 -8.67 -3.59
CA TYR A 124 7.70 -8.47 -4.08
C TYR A 124 7.14 -7.11 -3.67
N LEU A 125 7.22 -6.73 -2.39
CA LEU A 125 6.73 -5.42 -1.92
C LEU A 125 7.64 -4.27 -2.34
N GLY A 126 8.95 -4.49 -2.40
CA GLY A 126 9.94 -3.48 -2.80
C GLY A 126 10.17 -3.38 -4.30
N ARG A 127 9.26 -3.91 -5.14
CA ARG A 127 9.42 -3.96 -6.60
C ARG A 127 9.35 -2.58 -7.26
N GLU A 128 8.65 -1.64 -6.65
CA GLU A 128 8.55 -0.24 -7.08
C GLU A 128 9.09 0.68 -5.97
N ARG A 129 9.80 1.74 -6.36
CA ARG A 129 10.42 2.68 -5.43
C ARG A 129 9.62 3.96 -5.20
N GLU A 130 8.76 4.28 -6.16
CA GLU A 130 7.88 5.43 -6.16
C GLU A 130 6.49 4.95 -6.57
N LEU A 131 5.48 5.29 -5.78
CA LEU A 131 4.12 4.80 -5.92
C LEU A 131 3.15 5.97 -5.89
N CYS A 132 2.50 6.23 -7.03
CA CYS A 132 1.35 7.13 -7.13
C CYS A 132 0.09 6.30 -7.30
N PHE A 133 -0.86 6.46 -6.38
CA PHE A 133 -2.12 5.70 -6.38
C PHE A 133 -3.22 6.47 -5.67
N ARG A 134 -4.47 6.03 -5.80
CA ARG A 134 -5.59 6.62 -5.05
C ARG A 134 -6.24 5.62 -4.13
N TYR A 135 -6.66 6.07 -2.96
CA TYR A 135 -7.48 5.30 -2.03
C TYR A 135 -8.59 6.19 -1.50
N GLN A 136 -9.83 5.71 -1.49
CA GLN A 136 -10.99 6.50 -1.06
C GLN A 136 -11.18 7.81 -1.83
N GLY A 137 -10.73 7.86 -3.08
CA GLY A 137 -10.77 9.06 -3.91
C GLY A 137 -9.68 10.09 -3.56
N GLU A 138 -8.78 9.83 -2.63
CA GLU A 138 -7.62 10.68 -2.32
C GLU A 138 -6.36 10.12 -2.96
N GLU A 139 -5.46 11.00 -3.42
CA GLU A 139 -4.18 10.62 -4.03
C GLU A 139 -3.09 10.47 -2.96
N PHE A 140 -2.26 9.45 -3.12
CA PHE A 140 -1.13 9.14 -2.26
C PHE A 140 0.16 8.97 -3.06
N ASN A 141 1.26 9.51 -2.52
CA ASN A 141 2.60 9.47 -3.10
C ASN A 141 3.60 8.89 -2.09
N VAL A 142 4.10 7.68 -2.34
CA VAL A 142 4.94 6.92 -1.40
C VAL A 142 6.25 6.46 -2.04
#